data_AF-A0A6I7Z812-F1
#
_entry.id   AF-A0A6I7Z812-F1
#
_cell.length_a   1.000
_cell.length_b   1.000
_cell.length_c   1.000
_cell.angle_alpha   90.00
_cell.angle_beta   90.00
_cell.angle_gamma   90.00
#
_symmetry.space_group_name_H-M   'P 1'
#
loop_
_entity.id
_entity.type
_entity.pdbx_description
1 polymer ?
#
loop_
_entity_poly.entity_id
_entity_poly.type
_entity_poly.pdbx_seq_one_letter_code
_entity_poly.pdbx_strand_id
1 'polypeptide(L)'
;MGRTKKNRPRREGSGIPNRVITAEEAAEHRRAVAAADVLELPVIASEQETGLVLDVAAVGIDGAGLITGAEPAYVRCTDHKLYRLPQSLREWASTVVATHLAHQQAGHPSMFPCRVEFGILNGGAYAELL
;
A
#
# COMPACT_ATOMS: atom_id res chain seq x y z
N MET A 1 50.09 30.27 -11.88
CA MET A 1 48.88 31.01 -11.48
C MET A 1 47.74 30.46 -12.33
N GLY A 2 46.87 29.54 -11.86
CA GLY A 2 45.74 29.77 -10.95
C GLY A 2 44.48 30.07 -11.80
N ARG A 3 43.32 29.41 -11.71
CA ARG A 3 42.75 28.44 -10.77
C ARG A 3 41.69 27.59 -11.49
N THR A 4 41.66 26.31 -11.15
CA THR A 4 40.73 25.25 -11.56
C THR A 4 39.29 25.56 -11.12
N LYS A 5 38.30 25.37 -12.02
CA LYS A 5 36.87 25.39 -11.69
C LYS A 5 36.57 24.31 -10.64
N LYS A 6 36.29 24.73 -9.40
CA LYS A 6 35.77 23.84 -8.34
C LYS A 6 34.32 23.50 -8.64
N ASN A 7 34.07 22.33 -9.23
CA ASN A 7 32.76 21.69 -9.15
C ASN A 7 32.45 21.42 -7.67
N ARG A 8 31.39 22.05 -7.14
CA ARG A 8 30.86 21.70 -5.82
C ARG A 8 30.22 20.31 -5.92
N PRO A 9 30.51 19.38 -4.98
CA PRO A 9 29.74 18.16 -4.87
C PRO A 9 28.30 18.55 -4.49
N ARG A 10 27.36 18.03 -5.27
CA ARG A 10 25.92 18.11 -5.05
C ARG A 10 25.66 17.56 -3.64
N ARG A 11 25.11 18.39 -2.75
CA ARG A 11 24.72 17.98 -1.40
C ARG A 11 23.86 16.73 -1.51
N GLU A 12 24.33 15.64 -0.92
CA GLU A 12 23.54 14.44 -0.65
C GLU A 12 22.24 14.89 0.00
N GLY A 13 21.13 14.61 -0.69
CA GLY A 13 19.80 14.80 -0.13
C GLY A 13 19.68 13.92 1.09
N SER A 14 19.31 14.56 2.20
CA SER A 14 18.98 13.92 3.48
C SER A 14 18.17 12.65 3.24
N GLY A 15 18.68 11.53 3.76
CA GLY A 15 18.26 10.19 3.43
C GLY A 15 16.78 9.92 3.68
N ILE A 16 16.10 9.48 2.62
CA ILE A 16 15.05 8.49 2.77
C ILE A 16 15.80 7.15 2.78
N PRO A 17 15.75 6.35 3.87
CA PRO A 17 16.27 5.00 3.81
C PRO A 17 15.40 4.23 2.81
N ASN A 18 15.84 4.19 1.54
CA ASN A 18 15.39 3.20 0.60
C ASN A 18 15.95 1.88 1.13
N ARG A 19 15.22 1.24 2.06
CA ARG A 19 15.54 -0.10 2.51
C ARG A 19 15.44 -0.98 1.28
N VAL A 20 16.58 -1.29 0.69
CA VAL A 20 16.69 -2.22 -0.43
C VAL A 20 16.29 -3.58 0.14
N ILE A 21 15.06 -3.98 -0.15
CA ILE A 21 14.56 -5.31 0.18
C ILE A 21 15.35 -6.29 -0.70
N THR A 22 15.96 -7.29 -0.08
CA THR A 22 16.65 -8.34 -0.82
C THR A 22 15.67 -9.12 -1.69
N ALA A 23 16.15 -9.75 -2.76
CA ALA A 23 15.30 -10.61 -3.60
C ALA A 23 14.63 -11.74 -2.81
N GLU A 24 15.31 -12.22 -1.75
CA GLU A 24 14.80 -13.23 -0.82
C GLU A 24 13.68 -12.69 0.06
N GLU A 25 13.88 -11.54 0.73
CA GLU A 25 12.82 -10.88 1.50
C GLU A 25 11.59 -10.56 0.61
N ALA A 26 11.81 -10.14 -0.64
CA ALA A 26 10.72 -9.90 -1.57
C ALA A 26 9.98 -11.20 -1.95
N ALA A 27 10.70 -12.31 -2.12
CA ALA A 27 10.08 -13.61 -2.40
C ALA A 27 9.32 -14.17 -1.19
N GLU A 28 9.84 -13.97 0.02
CA GLU A 28 9.15 -14.32 1.27
C GLU A 28 7.87 -13.51 1.44
N HIS A 29 7.95 -12.19 1.25
CA HIS A 29 6.79 -11.30 1.30
C HIS A 29 5.72 -11.73 0.29
N ARG A 30 6.12 -12.08 -0.94
CA ARG A 30 5.20 -12.61 -1.96
C ARG A 30 4.51 -13.90 -1.53
N ARG A 31 5.28 -14.83 -0.95
CA ARG A 31 4.70 -16.08 -0.43
C ARG A 31 3.72 -15.80 0.71
N ALA A 32 4.05 -14.84 1.59
CA ALA A 32 3.15 -14.42 2.66
C ALA A 32 1.84 -13.83 2.10
N VAL A 33 1.92 -12.94 1.10
CA VAL A 33 0.74 -12.39 0.41
C VAL A 33 -0.07 -13.51 -0.24
N ALA A 34 0.56 -14.44 -0.95
CA ALA A 34 -0.14 -15.53 -1.62
C ALA A 34 -0.81 -16.50 -0.64
N ALA A 35 -0.21 -16.74 0.52
CA ALA A 35 -0.72 -17.61 1.57
C ALA A 35 -1.76 -16.93 2.49
N ALA A 36 -1.83 -15.59 2.49
CA ALA A 36 -2.78 -14.85 3.31
C ALA A 36 -4.23 -15.14 2.92
N ASP A 37 -5.11 -15.08 3.92
CA ASP A 37 -6.55 -15.18 3.70
C ASP A 37 -7.07 -14.01 2.88
N VAL A 38 -8.09 -14.28 2.06
CA VAL A 38 -8.82 -13.22 1.37
C VAL A 38 -9.69 -12.52 2.41
N LEU A 39 -9.65 -11.20 2.42
CA LEU A 39 -10.45 -10.39 3.32
C LEU A 39 -11.93 -10.63 3.06
N GLU A 40 -12.62 -11.15 4.07
CA GLU A 40 -14.07 -11.33 4.02
C GLU A 40 -14.75 -9.97 4.21
N LEU A 41 -15.60 -9.60 3.25
CA LEU A 41 -16.31 -8.32 3.26
C LEU A 41 -17.73 -8.52 3.81
N PRO A 42 -18.06 -7.94 4.98
CA PRO A 42 -19.43 -7.97 5.48
C PRO A 42 -20.34 -7.14 4.57
N VAL A 43 -21.59 -7.58 4.39
CA VAL A 43 -22.62 -6.78 3.72
C VAL A 43 -23.06 -5.67 4.66
N ILE A 44 -22.96 -4.43 4.21
CA ILE A 44 -23.38 -3.23 4.93
C ILE A 44 -24.78 -2.86 4.40
N ALA A 45 -25.80 -2.82 5.25
CA ALA A 45 -27.18 -2.61 4.78
C ALA A 45 -27.47 -1.14 4.42
N SER A 46 -26.74 -0.19 5.03
CA SER A 46 -26.83 1.23 4.67
C SER A 46 -25.54 1.99 5.00
N GLU A 47 -25.36 3.18 4.41
CA GLU A 47 -24.20 4.07 4.63
C GLU A 47 -24.05 4.57 6.09
N GLN A 48 -25.05 4.31 6.94
CA GLN A 48 -25.00 4.66 8.36
C GLN A 48 -24.47 3.51 9.23
N GLU A 49 -24.34 2.32 8.66
CA GLU A 49 -23.74 1.17 9.32
C GLU A 49 -22.25 1.09 9.01
N THR A 50 -21.48 0.67 10.02
CA THR A 50 -20.03 0.49 9.87
C THR A 50 -19.74 -0.93 9.43
N GLY A 51 -18.98 -1.08 8.35
CA GLY A 51 -18.41 -2.33 7.89
C GLY A 51 -17.26 -2.85 8.76
N LEU A 52 -16.41 -3.68 8.17
CA LEU A 52 -15.20 -4.17 8.80
C LEU A 52 -14.14 -3.08 8.83
N VAL A 53 -13.89 -2.49 10.00
CA VAL A 53 -12.81 -1.52 10.18
C VAL A 53 -11.54 -2.22 10.61
N LEU A 54 -10.45 -1.99 9.86
CA LEU A 54 -9.12 -2.48 10.19
C LEU A 54 -8.16 -1.32 10.43
N ASP A 55 -7.28 -1.46 11.43
CA ASP A 55 -6.12 -0.59 11.58
C ASP A 55 -5.04 -1.05 10.59
N VAL A 56 -4.89 -0.31 9.49
CA VAL A 56 -4.01 -0.64 8.36
C VAL A 56 -2.68 0.08 8.51
N ALA A 57 -1.60 -0.70 8.54
CA ALA A 57 -0.23 -0.20 8.55
C ALA A 57 0.35 0.02 7.14
N ALA A 58 -0.14 -0.69 6.12
CA ALA A 58 0.21 -0.46 4.72
C ALA A 58 -0.79 -1.11 3.77
N VAL A 59 -0.96 -0.52 2.59
CA VAL A 59 -1.63 -1.13 1.43
C VAL A 59 -0.59 -1.36 0.35
N GLY A 60 -0.71 -2.46 -0.39
CA GLY A 60 0.21 -2.78 -1.48
C GLY A 60 -0.45 -3.58 -2.60
N ILE A 61 0.24 -3.59 -3.73
CA ILE A 61 -0.05 -4.47 -4.87
C ILE A 61 1.23 -5.27 -5.09
N ASP A 62 1.12 -6.60 -5.14
CA ASP A 62 2.29 -7.39 -5.48
C ASP A 62 2.72 -7.09 -6.92
N GLY A 63 4.02 -6.91 -7.16
CA GLY A 63 4.51 -6.26 -8.39
C GLY A 63 5.18 -7.21 -9.39
N ALA A 64 5.13 -8.52 -9.17
CA ALA A 64 5.79 -9.50 -10.03
C ALA A 64 5.17 -9.56 -11.45
N GLY A 65 3.97 -9.02 -11.63
CA GLY A 65 3.16 -9.15 -12.84
C GLY A 65 2.52 -7.84 -13.31
N LEU A 66 3.24 -6.71 -13.29
CA LEU A 66 2.83 -5.48 -14.00
C LEU A 66 2.50 -5.71 -15.51
N ILE A 67 2.80 -6.90 -16.04
CA ILE A 67 2.56 -7.32 -17.42
C ILE A 67 1.21 -8.05 -17.60
N THR A 68 0.65 -8.69 -16.57
CA THR A 68 -0.55 -9.57 -16.72
C THR A 68 -1.81 -9.01 -16.08
N GLY A 69 -1.70 -8.06 -15.16
CA GLY A 69 -2.84 -7.50 -14.47
C GLY A 69 -3.54 -8.50 -13.53
N ALA A 70 -2.85 -9.56 -13.07
CA ALA A 70 -3.40 -10.56 -12.15
C ALA A 70 -2.92 -10.39 -10.69
N GLU A 71 -2.19 -9.32 -10.42
CA GLU A 71 -1.48 -9.20 -9.15
C GLU A 71 -2.43 -8.95 -7.97
N PRO A 72 -2.28 -9.71 -6.86
CA PRO A 72 -3.11 -9.53 -5.68
C PRO A 72 -2.79 -8.20 -5.00
N ALA A 73 -3.84 -7.42 -4.76
CA ALA A 73 -3.78 -6.33 -3.81
C ALA A 73 -3.88 -6.90 -2.38
N TYR A 74 -3.23 -6.25 -1.42
CA TYR A 74 -3.21 -6.70 -0.04
C TYR A 74 -3.18 -5.53 0.93
N VAL A 75 -3.62 -5.80 2.15
CA VAL A 75 -3.46 -4.90 3.29
C VAL A 75 -2.66 -5.58 4.38
N ARG A 76 -1.80 -4.81 5.02
CA ARG A 76 -1.07 -5.20 6.21
C ARG A 76 -1.59 -4.39 7.37
N CYS A 77 -2.12 -5.07 8.37
CA CYS A 77 -2.65 -4.47 9.58
C CYS A 77 -1.53 -4.11 10.57
N THR A 78 -1.84 -3.24 11.53
CA THR A 78 -0.92 -2.85 12.60
C THR A 78 -0.60 -4.00 13.56
N ASP A 79 -1.48 -5.01 13.65
CA ASP A 79 -1.27 -6.26 14.38
C ASP A 79 -0.43 -7.30 13.59
N HIS A 80 0.22 -6.85 12.51
CA HIS A 80 1.03 -7.66 11.58
C HIS A 80 0.25 -8.70 10.77
N LYS A 81 -1.09 -8.73 10.84
CA LYS A 81 -1.88 -9.57 9.94
C LYS A 81 -1.81 -9.05 8.52
N LEU A 82 -1.87 -9.99 7.58
CA LEU A 82 -1.87 -9.73 6.16
C LEU A 82 -3.14 -10.32 5.58
N TYR A 83 -3.87 -9.52 4.80
CA TYR A 83 -5.05 -9.98 4.09
C TYR A 83 -4.91 -9.66 2.60
N ARG A 84 -5.30 -10.60 1.75
CA ARG A 84 -5.49 -10.34 0.33
C ARG A 84 -6.81 -9.62 0.12
N LEU A 85 -6.81 -8.58 -0.68
CA LEU A 85 -8.02 -7.89 -1.06
C LEU A 85 -8.73 -8.64 -2.19
N PRO A 86 -10.08 -8.72 -2.16
CA PRO A 86 -10.86 -9.16 -3.31
C PRO A 86 -10.55 -8.35 -4.56
N GLN A 87 -10.71 -8.97 -5.74
CA GLN A 87 -10.39 -8.33 -7.02
C GLN A 87 -11.14 -7.00 -7.22
N SER A 88 -12.36 -6.88 -6.71
CA SER A 88 -13.18 -5.67 -6.80
C SER A 88 -12.56 -4.46 -6.07
N LEU A 89 -11.72 -4.68 -5.05
CA LEU A 89 -11.03 -3.61 -4.31
C LEU A 89 -9.65 -3.27 -4.87
N ARG A 90 -9.26 -3.87 -6.00
CA ARG A 90 -7.94 -3.65 -6.58
C ARG A 90 -7.73 -2.23 -7.11
N GLU A 91 -8.73 -1.67 -7.78
CA GLU A 91 -8.68 -0.28 -8.28
C GLU A 91 -8.56 0.72 -7.11
N TRP A 92 -9.30 0.46 -6.03
CA TRP A 92 -9.17 1.22 -4.79
C TRP A 92 -7.74 1.12 -4.23
N ALA A 93 -7.19 -0.09 -4.09
CA ALA A 93 -5.84 -0.28 -3.58
C ALA A 93 -4.78 0.40 -4.45
N SER A 94 -4.93 0.34 -5.78
CA SER A 94 -4.06 1.03 -6.75
C SER A 94 -4.08 2.54 -6.55
N THR A 95 -5.28 3.11 -6.38
CA THR A 95 -5.47 4.54 -6.12
C THR A 95 -4.84 4.96 -4.80
N VAL A 96 -5.02 4.19 -3.73
CA VAL A 96 -4.42 4.46 -2.42
C VAL A 96 -2.89 4.38 -2.47
N VAL A 97 -2.33 3.35 -3.12
CA VAL A 97 -0.87 3.22 -3.29
C VAL A 97 -0.30 4.38 -4.09
N ALA A 98 -0.94 4.75 -5.21
CA ALA A 98 -0.51 5.88 -6.03
C ALA A 98 -0.56 7.20 -5.25
N THR A 99 -1.63 7.42 -4.48
CA THR A 99 -1.80 8.60 -3.62
C THR A 99 -0.73 8.64 -2.53
N HIS A 100 -0.48 7.51 -1.86
CA HIS A 100 0.54 7.40 -0.83
C HIS A 100 1.94 7.72 -1.37
N LEU A 101 2.30 7.18 -2.54
CA LEU A 101 3.58 7.47 -3.19
C LEU A 101 3.68 8.95 -3.59
N ALA A 102 2.60 9.56 -4.10
CA ALA A 102 2.58 10.98 -4.42
C ALA A 102 2.76 11.86 -3.18
N HIS A 103 2.13 11.51 -2.05
CA HIS A 103 2.32 12.19 -0.76
C HIS A 103 3.77 12.12 -0.30
N GLN A 104 4.39 10.94 -0.35
CA GLN A 104 5.80 10.78 0.02
C GLN A 104 6.74 11.60 -0.89
N GLN A 105 6.50 11.60 -2.20
CA GLN A 105 7.28 12.41 -3.14
C GLN A 105 7.14 13.91 -2.91
N ALA A 106 5.96 14.36 -2.45
CA ALA A 106 5.71 15.75 -2.07
C ALA A 106 6.31 16.12 -0.69
N GLY A 107 6.88 15.16 0.05
CA GLY A 107 7.41 15.38 1.40
C GLY A 107 6.32 15.50 2.48
N HIS A 108 5.08 15.09 2.16
CA HIS A 108 4.01 15.01 3.13
C HIS A 108 4.21 13.81 4.07
N PRO A 109 3.63 13.86 5.29
CA PRO A 109 3.63 12.70 6.18
C PRO A 109 2.97 11.48 5.52
N SER A 110 3.40 10.30 5.97
CA SER A 110 2.81 9.03 5.55
C SER A 110 1.30 9.01 5.83
N MET A 111 0.52 8.52 4.88
CA MET A 111 -0.91 8.25 5.07
C MET A 111 -1.17 7.09 6.04
N PHE A 112 -0.17 6.25 6.29
CA PHE A 112 -0.26 5.09 7.18
C PHE A 112 0.59 5.28 8.45
N PRO A 113 0.20 4.69 9.60
CA PRO A 113 -1.00 3.85 9.79
C PRO A 113 -2.30 4.66 9.79
N CYS A 114 -3.38 4.07 9.30
CA CYS A 114 -4.73 4.67 9.28
C CYS A 114 -5.79 3.59 9.49
N ARG A 115 -7.04 4.01 9.71
CA ARG A 115 -8.17 3.09 9.72
C ARG A 115 -8.76 3.00 8.33
N VAL A 116 -9.14 1.79 7.94
CA VAL A 116 -9.84 1.56 6.68
C VAL A 116 -11.07 0.73 6.96
N GLU A 117 -12.21 1.21 6.51
CA GLU A 117 -13.46 0.47 6.50
C GLU A 117 -13.57 -0.35 5.23
N PHE A 118 -14.05 -1.59 5.36
CA PHE A 118 -14.26 -2.53 4.27
C PHE A 118 -15.66 -3.13 4.35
N GLY A 119 -16.31 -3.33 3.21
CA GLY A 119 -17.56 -4.07 3.17
C GLY A 119 -18.14 -4.20 1.78
N ILE A 120 -19.38 -4.66 1.71
CA ILE A 120 -20.20 -4.67 0.50
C ILE A 120 -21.36 -3.72 0.72
N LEU A 121 -21.35 -2.58 0.04
CA LEU A 121 -22.40 -1.58 0.07
C LEU A 121 -23.11 -1.56 -1.29
N ASN A 122 -24.44 -1.62 -1.30
CA ASN A 122 -25.24 -1.64 -2.54
C ASN A 122 -24.82 -2.74 -3.55
N GLY A 123 -24.31 -3.88 -3.06
CA GLY A 123 -23.84 -4.99 -3.88
C GLY A 123 -22.44 -4.79 -4.50
N GLY A 124 -21.78 -3.66 -4.22
CA GLY A 124 -20.40 -3.38 -4.62
C GLY A 124 -19.43 -3.50 -3.44
N ALA A 125 -18.24 -4.03 -3.69
CA ALA A 125 -17.17 -3.96 -2.69
C ALA A 125 -16.78 -2.50 -2.46
N TYR A 126 -16.72 -2.12 -1.20
CA TYR A 126 -16.46 -0.77 -0.73
C TYR A 126 -15.27 -0.79 0.22
N ALA A 127 -14.42 0.23 0.10
CA ALA A 127 -13.36 0.51 1.02
C ALA A 127 -13.11 2.02 1.15
N GLU A 128 -12.95 2.51 2.37
CA GLU A 128 -12.73 3.94 2.64
C GLU A 128 -11.72 4.15 3.77
N LEU A 129 -10.86 5.15 3.60
CA LEU A 129 -9.90 5.60 4.60
C LEU A 129 -10.62 6.53 5.60
N LEU A 130 -10.55 6.22 6.90
CA LEU A 130 -11.15 6.98 7.99
C LEU A 130 -10.18 7.96 8.65
#